data_AF-A0ABD1ST97-F1
#
_entry.id   AF-A0ABD1ST97-F1
#
_cell.length_a   1.000
_cell.length_b   1.000
_cell.length_c   1.000
_cell.angle_alpha   90.00
_cell.angle_beta   90.00
_cell.angle_gamma   90.00
#
_symmetry.space_group_name_H-M   'P 1'
#
loop_
_entity.id
_entity.type
_entity.pdbx_description
1 polymer ?
#
loop_
_entity_poly.entity_id
_entity_poly.type
_entity_poly.pdbx_seq_one_letter_code
_entity_poly.pdbx_strand_id
1 'polypeptide(L)'
;MAFAEYKKCNKHFSDMADINFLMCKAIENPGLTASSSLRTSFISVFEDPVFDNSNQIQKELGVEDYMGCASIHGVGPSIAMFDTVRGGELDCLCVYPSPLHSREQMNELVDHMKRVLIDASLVV
;
A
#
# COMPACT_ATOMS: atom_id res chain seq x y z
N MET A 1 -22.13 -7.61 4.41
CA MET A 1 -23.29 -7.58 5.35
C MET A 1 -22.88 -7.59 6.82
N ALA A 2 -21.91 -8.41 7.25
CA ALA A 2 -21.54 -8.54 8.67
C ALA A 2 -21.14 -7.24 9.40
N PHE A 3 -20.31 -6.37 8.80
CA PHE A 3 -19.81 -5.17 9.47
C PHE A 3 -20.92 -4.17 9.87
N ALA A 4 -21.93 -3.99 9.02
CA ALA A 4 -23.04 -3.06 9.28
C ALA A 4 -23.91 -3.52 10.46
N GLU A 5 -24.11 -4.83 10.62
CA GLU A 5 -24.83 -5.42 11.75
C GLU A 5 -24.01 -5.32 13.04
N TYR A 6 -22.72 -5.65 12.99
CA TYR A 6 -21.79 -5.53 14.14
C TYR A 6 -21.70 -4.09 14.67
N LYS A 7 -21.73 -3.10 13.78
CA LYS A 7 -21.77 -1.68 14.14
C LYS A 7 -23.08 -1.30 14.82
N LYS A 8 -24.22 -1.81 14.32
CA LYS A 8 -25.55 -1.51 14.84
C LYS A 8 -25.80 -2.12 16.23
N CYS A 9 -25.14 -3.23 16.55
CA CYS A 9 -25.25 -3.91 17.85
C CYS A 9 -24.24 -3.41 18.90
N ASN A 10 -23.45 -2.37 18.62
CA ASN A 10 -22.38 -1.88 19.52
C ASN A 10 -21.36 -2.96 19.94
N LYS A 11 -21.26 -4.07 19.20
CA LYS A 11 -20.44 -5.23 19.58
C LYS A 11 -18.94 -4.90 19.66
N HIS A 12 -18.50 -3.94 18.84
CA HIS A 12 -17.15 -3.37 18.88
C HIS A 12 -16.80 -2.68 20.22
N PHE A 13 -17.79 -2.23 21.01
CA PHE A 13 -17.57 -1.72 22.37
C PHE A 13 -17.52 -2.85 23.41
N SER A 14 -18.27 -3.93 23.19
CA SER A 14 -18.22 -5.15 24.03
C SER A 14 -16.87 -5.84 23.93
N ASP A 15 -16.34 -5.93 22.71
CA ASP A 15 -15.09 -6.62 22.39
C ASP A 15 -13.85 -5.71 22.59
N MET A 16 -14.04 -4.50 23.16
CA MET A 16 -12.97 -3.52 23.32
C MET A 16 -11.84 -4.02 24.23
N ALA A 17 -12.15 -4.85 25.22
CA ALA A 17 -11.16 -5.48 26.08
C ALA A 17 -10.27 -6.45 25.27
N ASP A 18 -10.86 -7.27 24.41
CA ASP A 18 -10.15 -8.21 23.55
C ASP A 18 -9.34 -7.49 22.48
N ILE A 19 -9.90 -6.44 21.86
CA ILE A 19 -9.19 -5.58 20.90
C ILE A 19 -8.00 -4.89 21.58
N ASN A 20 -8.18 -4.30 22.76
CA ASN A 20 -7.08 -3.65 23.48
C ASN A 20 -6.01 -4.67 23.87
N PHE A 21 -6.40 -5.86 24.31
CA PHE A 21 -5.45 -6.93 24.62
C PHE A 21 -4.64 -7.35 23.37
N LEU A 22 -5.32 -7.58 22.24
CA LEU A 22 -4.66 -7.92 20.97
C LEU A 22 -3.73 -6.80 20.50
N MET A 23 -4.15 -5.53 20.60
CA MET A 23 -3.32 -4.37 20.25
C MET A 23 -2.10 -4.26 21.17
N CYS A 24 -2.26 -4.45 22.48
CA CYS A 24 -1.14 -4.50 23.42
C CYS A 24 -0.18 -5.64 23.08
N LYS A 25 -0.68 -6.84 22.76
CA LYS A 25 0.16 -7.97 22.34
C LYS A 25 0.92 -7.70 21.04
N ALA A 26 0.29 -7.03 20.09
CA ALA A 26 0.92 -6.57 18.86
C ALA A 26 2.01 -5.51 19.12
N ILE A 27 1.79 -4.59 20.07
CA ILE A 27 2.79 -3.58 20.47
C ILE A 27 3.97 -4.23 21.21
N GLU A 28 3.71 -5.18 22.12
CA GLU A 28 4.73 -5.91 22.88
C GLU A 28 5.55 -6.86 22.01
N ASN A 29 4.93 -7.44 20.99
CA ASN A 29 5.54 -8.42 20.09
C ASN A 29 5.49 -7.90 18.66
N PRO A 30 6.08 -6.74 18.38
CA PRO A 30 5.87 -6.12 17.10
C PRO A 30 6.38 -7.03 16.00
N GLY A 31 7.46 -7.81 16.25
CA GLY A 31 8.03 -8.87 15.40
C GLY A 31 7.05 -9.91 14.83
N LEU A 32 5.85 -10.03 15.41
CA LEU A 32 4.80 -10.96 14.98
C LEU A 32 3.68 -10.26 14.19
N THR A 33 3.83 -8.98 13.88
CA THR A 33 2.87 -8.20 13.11
C THR A 33 3.34 -8.03 11.67
N ALA A 34 2.40 -7.88 10.73
CA ALA A 34 2.75 -7.47 9.37
C ALA A 34 3.55 -6.15 9.40
N SER A 35 3.24 -5.26 10.34
CA SER A 35 3.97 -4.01 10.58
C SER A 35 5.43 -4.21 10.98
N SER A 36 5.84 -5.26 11.73
CA SER A 36 7.28 -5.51 11.90
C SER A 36 7.92 -6.14 10.70
N SER A 37 7.20 -6.98 9.97
CA SER A 37 7.70 -7.55 8.71
C SER A 37 8.04 -6.41 7.75
N LEU A 38 7.19 -5.37 7.68
CA LEU A 38 7.44 -4.11 6.98
C LEU A 38 8.61 -3.30 7.56
N ARG A 39 8.86 -3.37 8.87
CA ARG A 39 10.04 -2.73 9.49
C ARG A 39 11.36 -3.46 9.21
N THR A 40 11.30 -4.73 8.83
CA THR A 40 12.47 -5.53 8.45
C THR A 40 12.58 -5.78 6.94
N SER A 41 11.54 -5.49 6.17
CA SER A 41 11.53 -5.68 4.72
C SER A 41 12.32 -4.56 4.04
N PHE A 42 13.14 -4.94 3.07
CA PHE A 42 13.79 -3.98 2.19
C PHE A 42 12.78 -3.40 1.18
N ILE A 43 11.98 -4.26 0.55
CA ILE A 43 10.94 -3.89 -0.43
C ILE A 43 9.59 -4.49 -0.02
N SER A 44 8.53 -3.71 -0.18
CA SER A 44 7.13 -4.11 0.02
C SER A 44 6.36 -3.97 -1.30
N VAL A 45 5.65 -5.02 -1.69
CA VAL A 45 4.75 -5.07 -2.85
C VAL A 45 3.42 -5.68 -2.41
N PHE A 46 2.34 -5.33 -3.08
CA PHE A 46 1.01 -5.87 -2.78
C PHE A 46 0.71 -7.01 -3.75
N GLU A 47 0.11 -8.08 -3.26
CA GLU A 47 -0.19 -9.27 -4.05
C GLU A 47 -1.36 -9.04 -5.01
N ASP A 48 -2.39 -8.35 -4.53
CA ASP A 48 -3.60 -8.11 -5.29
C ASP A 48 -3.46 -6.86 -6.16
N PRO A 49 -3.61 -6.97 -7.50
CA PRO A 49 -3.60 -5.82 -8.38
C PRO A 49 -4.80 -4.91 -8.10
N VAL A 50 -4.55 -3.62 -7.98
CA VAL A 50 -5.61 -2.62 -7.79
C VAL A 50 -6.09 -2.14 -9.15
N PHE A 51 -7.37 -2.33 -9.45
CA PHE A 51 -8.00 -1.78 -10.66
C PHE A 51 -8.82 -0.55 -10.31
N ASP A 52 -8.48 0.59 -10.90
CA ASP A 52 -9.15 1.85 -10.64
C ASP A 52 -9.94 2.30 -11.87
N ASN A 53 -11.27 2.26 -11.71
CA ASN A 53 -12.25 2.65 -12.73
C ASN A 53 -12.94 3.98 -12.37
N SER A 54 -12.36 4.77 -11.46
CA SER A 54 -12.97 6.01 -10.97
C SER A 54 -12.84 7.21 -11.92
N ASN A 55 -12.31 7.01 -13.13
CA ASN A 55 -12.05 8.05 -14.14
C ASN A 55 -13.22 9.03 -14.37
N GLN A 56 -14.47 8.55 -14.35
CA GLN A 56 -15.64 9.42 -14.52
C GLN A 56 -15.86 10.32 -13.30
N ILE A 57 -15.77 9.74 -12.10
CA ILE A 57 -15.92 10.46 -10.83
C ILE A 57 -14.78 11.47 -10.66
N GLN A 58 -13.55 11.09 -11.02
CA GLN A 58 -12.40 11.99 -11.02
C GLN A 58 -12.67 13.27 -11.83
N LYS A 59 -13.21 13.11 -13.06
CA LYS A 59 -13.55 14.23 -13.94
C LYS A 59 -14.65 15.11 -13.35
N GLU A 60 -15.69 14.50 -12.78
CA GLU A 60 -16.79 15.23 -12.13
C GLU A 60 -16.31 16.05 -10.93
N LEU A 61 -15.33 15.56 -10.18
CA LEU A 61 -14.72 16.24 -9.04
C LEU A 61 -13.65 17.28 -9.44
N GLY A 62 -13.27 17.36 -10.71
CA GLY A 62 -12.19 18.24 -11.19
C GLY A 62 -10.81 17.86 -10.65
N VAL A 63 -10.60 16.59 -10.29
CA VAL A 63 -9.31 16.09 -9.79
C VAL A 63 -8.41 15.82 -10.99
N GLU A 64 -7.33 16.58 -11.14
CA GLU A 64 -6.40 16.42 -12.27
C GLU A 64 -5.49 15.20 -12.10
N ASP A 65 -5.00 14.94 -10.89
CA ASP A 65 -4.05 13.86 -10.60
C ASP A 65 -4.20 13.35 -9.15
N TYR A 66 -3.94 12.07 -8.93
CA TYR A 66 -3.92 11.44 -7.61
C TYR A 66 -3.09 10.15 -7.63
N MET A 67 -2.45 9.83 -6.51
CA MET A 67 -1.64 8.62 -6.38
C MET A 67 -2.40 7.56 -5.59
N GLY A 68 -2.39 6.32 -6.10
CA GLY A 68 -2.94 5.16 -5.38
C GLY A 68 -1.97 4.71 -4.29
N CYS A 69 -2.43 4.67 -3.04
CA CYS A 69 -1.66 4.12 -1.94
C CYS A 69 -2.54 3.15 -1.16
N ALA A 70 -2.25 1.85 -1.29
CA ALA A 70 -3.00 0.78 -0.62
C ALA A 70 -2.72 0.67 0.89
N SER A 71 -1.89 1.57 1.46
CA SER A 71 -1.56 1.57 2.88
C SER A 71 -1.76 2.95 3.52
N ILE A 72 -2.58 2.98 4.57
CA ILE A 72 -2.69 4.13 5.48
C ILE A 72 -1.58 4.13 6.56
N HIS A 73 -0.86 3.01 6.72
CA HIS A 73 0.07 2.77 7.84
C HIS A 73 1.51 3.21 7.52
N GLY A 74 1.73 3.88 6.39
CA GLY A 74 3.07 4.16 5.89
C GLY A 74 3.82 2.87 5.51
N VAL A 75 5.07 3.04 5.08
CA VAL A 75 5.91 1.94 4.56
C VAL A 75 7.11 1.65 5.47
N GLY A 76 7.14 2.27 6.65
CA GLY A 76 8.23 2.14 7.60
C GLY A 76 9.60 2.50 6.98
N PRO A 77 10.66 1.73 7.27
CA PRO A 77 11.96 1.86 6.63
C PRO A 77 12.02 1.20 5.23
N SER A 78 10.95 0.57 4.75
CA SER A 78 10.94 -0.16 3.49
C SER A 78 10.67 0.77 2.31
N ILE A 79 11.19 0.38 1.13
CA ILE A 79 10.73 0.88 -0.17
C ILE A 79 9.42 0.17 -0.50
N ALA A 80 8.35 0.89 -0.84
CA ALA A 80 7.09 0.28 -1.25
C ALA A 80 6.73 0.63 -2.69
N MET A 81 6.30 -0.39 -3.43
CA MET A 81 5.65 -0.23 -4.72
C MET A 81 4.15 -0.43 -4.55
N PHE A 82 3.37 0.54 -5.03
CA PHE A 82 1.93 0.41 -5.16
C PHE A 82 1.60 0.46 -6.64
N ASP A 83 1.18 -0.67 -7.20
CA ASP A 83 0.68 -0.77 -8.55
C ASP A 83 -0.83 -0.51 -8.60
N THR A 84 -1.27 0.17 -9.64
CA THR A 84 -2.68 0.37 -9.94
C THR A 84 -2.86 0.38 -11.44
N VAL A 85 -3.84 -0.37 -11.94
CA VAL A 85 -4.22 -0.34 -13.36
C VAL A 85 -5.31 0.70 -13.55
N ARG A 86 -5.03 1.72 -14.37
CA ARG A 86 -5.92 2.85 -14.67
C ARG A 86 -6.06 2.98 -16.18
N GLY A 87 -7.29 2.87 -16.68
CA GLY A 87 -7.54 3.02 -18.12
C GLY A 87 -6.79 2.01 -19.01
N GLY A 88 -6.40 0.86 -18.47
CA GLY A 88 -5.60 -0.15 -19.17
C GLY A 88 -4.08 0.08 -19.08
N GLU A 89 -3.63 1.12 -18.39
CA GLU A 89 -2.22 1.43 -18.18
C GLU A 89 -1.80 1.09 -16.74
N LEU A 90 -0.56 0.65 -16.59
CA LEU A 90 0.05 0.39 -15.28
C LEU A 90 0.59 1.71 -14.71
N ASP A 91 0.00 2.15 -13.61
CA ASP A 91 0.51 3.23 -12.76
C ASP A 91 1.21 2.63 -11.54
N CYS A 92 2.45 3.04 -11.28
CA CYS A 92 3.27 2.52 -10.18
C CYS A 92 3.80 3.65 -9.32
N LEU A 93 3.40 3.68 -8.04
CA LEU A 93 3.91 4.60 -7.05
C LEU A 93 5.08 3.98 -6.27
N CYS A 94 6.24 4.63 -6.32
CA CYS A 94 7.42 4.28 -5.52
C CYS A 94 7.50 5.20 -4.28
N VAL A 95 7.23 4.64 -3.10
CA VAL A 95 7.32 5.36 -1.81
C VAL A 95 8.54 4.86 -1.06
N TYR A 96 9.37 5.79 -0.57
CA TYR A 96 10.57 5.45 0.20
C TYR A 96 10.84 6.50 1.29
N PRO A 97 11.44 6.08 2.41
CA PRO A 97 11.85 7.00 3.47
C PRO A 97 13.09 7.82 3.06
N SER A 98 12.96 9.14 3.09
CA SER A 98 14.10 10.06 3.02
C SER A 98 14.46 10.54 4.43
N PRO A 99 15.76 10.65 4.79
CA PRO A 99 16.95 10.54 3.93
C PRO A 99 17.56 9.13 3.85
N LEU A 100 16.85 8.09 4.30
CA LEU A 100 17.39 6.72 4.28
C LEU A 100 17.74 6.26 2.86
N HIS A 101 16.94 6.62 1.87
CA HIS A 101 17.25 6.50 0.45
C HIS A 101 17.32 7.87 -0.21
N SER A 102 18.35 8.08 -1.04
CA SER A 102 18.46 9.30 -1.84
C SER A 102 17.55 9.25 -3.06
N ARG A 103 17.21 10.42 -3.60
CA ARG A 103 16.41 10.51 -4.83
C ARG A 103 17.13 9.86 -6.01
N GLU A 104 18.44 10.03 -6.09
CA GLU A 104 19.29 9.49 -7.15
C GLU A 104 19.27 7.96 -7.13
N GLN A 105 19.48 7.36 -5.95
CA GLN A 105 19.43 5.90 -5.76
C GLN A 105 18.07 5.33 -6.18
N MET A 106 16.98 6.01 -5.79
CA MET A 106 15.62 5.55 -6.09
C MET A 106 15.25 5.72 -7.57
N ASN A 107 15.76 6.77 -8.23
CA ASN A 107 15.59 6.94 -9.67
C ASN A 107 16.31 5.82 -10.44
N GLU A 108 17.54 5.49 -10.08
CA GLU A 108 18.28 4.39 -10.70
C GLU A 108 17.54 3.04 -10.56
N LEU A 109 16.97 2.78 -9.38
CA LEU A 109 16.15 1.59 -9.14
C LEU A 109 14.92 1.55 -10.06
N VAL A 110 14.16 2.65 -10.12
CA VAL A 110 12.94 2.74 -10.93
C VAL A 110 13.26 2.64 -12.42
N ASP A 111 14.35 3.26 -12.88
CA ASP A 111 14.77 3.18 -14.29
C ASP A 111 15.18 1.75 -14.67
N HIS A 112 15.85 1.04 -13.77
CA HIS A 112 16.17 -0.37 -13.97
C HIS A 112 14.91 -1.23 -14.05
N MET A 113 13.96 -1.03 -13.13
CA MET A 113 12.66 -1.72 -13.14
C MET A 113 11.90 -1.50 -14.44
N LYS A 114 11.82 -0.25 -14.93
CA LYS A 114 11.18 0.09 -16.21
C LYS A 114 11.80 -0.67 -17.38
N ARG A 115 13.13 -0.77 -17.45
CA ARG A 115 13.82 -1.53 -18.51
C ARG A 115 13.41 -2.99 -18.49
N VAL A 116 13.43 -3.63 -17.33
CA VAL A 116 13.02 -5.04 -17.19
C VAL A 116 11.57 -5.26 -17.65
N LEU A 117 10.65 -4.35 -17.29
CA LEU A 117 9.25 -4.44 -17.69
C LEU A 117 9.06 -4.25 -19.21
N ILE A 118 9.79 -3.32 -19.82
CA ILE A 118 9.76 -3.09 -21.27
C ILE A 118 10.36 -4.29 -22.01
N ASP A 119 11.51 -4.79 -21.57
CA ASP A 119 12.17 -5.93 -22.21
C ASP A 119 11.29 -7.19 -22.15
N ALA A 120 10.60 -7.41 -21.03
CA ALA A 120 9.67 -8.52 -20.88
C ALA A 120 8.41 -8.39 -21.75
N SER A 121 7.93 -7.17 -22.01
CA SER A 121 6.72 -6.95 -22.84
C SER A 121 6.98 -7.09 -24.35
N LEU A 122 8.23 -6.98 -24.79
CA LEU A 122 8.64 -7.20 -26.19
C LEU A 122 8.72 -8.69 -26.58
N VAL A 123 8.58 -9.61 -25.62
CA VAL A 123 8.66 -11.07 -25.82
C VAL A 123 7.26 -11.71 -25.96
N VAL A 124 6.20 -10.92 -25.88
CA VAL A 124 4.78 -11.34 -26.04
C VAL A 124 4.26 -10.94 -27.42
#